data_AF-A0A930DKY8-F1
#
_entry.id   AF-A0A930DKY8-F1
#
_cell.length_a   1.000
_cell.length_b   1.000
_cell.length_c   1.000
_cell.angle_alpha   90.00
_cell.angle_beta   90.00
_cell.angle_gamma   90.00
#
_symmetry.space_group_name_H-M   'P 1'
#
loop_
_entity.id
_entity.type
_entity.pdbx_description
1 polymer ?
#
loop_
_entity_poly.entity_id
_entity_poly.type
_entity_poly.pdbx_seq_one_letter_code
_entity_poly.pdbx_strand_id
1 'polypeptide(L)'
;MISRLTGKLIEKNPPQIVIDVNGVGYEADVSMQTFYNLPALGETVQLYTQLVVREDAHLLFGFATADERATFRQLVKVSGIGAKTALGILSAMSADELARAVADEDIK
;
A
#
# COMPACT_ATOMS: atom_id res chain seq x y z
N MET A 1 -13.10 -9.14 3.26
CA MET A 1 -12.13 -8.25 2.60
C MET A 1 -11.93 -7.03 3.50
N ILE A 2 -10.69 -6.69 3.84
CA ILE A 2 -10.39 -5.46 4.60
C ILE A 2 -10.05 -4.39 3.57
N SER A 3 -10.90 -3.37 3.44
CA SER A 3 -10.78 -2.34 2.40
C SER A 3 -10.24 -1.01 2.90
N ARG A 4 -10.38 -0.75 4.20
CA ARG A 4 -9.93 0.48 4.85
C ARG A 4 -9.71 0.19 6.33
N LEU A 5 -8.69 0.81 6.91
CA LEU A 5 -8.49 0.85 8.36
C LEU A 5 -8.47 2.30 8.83
N THR A 6 -8.95 2.54 10.04
CA THR A 6 -8.87 3.85 10.70
C THR A 6 -8.59 3.57 12.17
N GLY A 7 -7.52 4.15 12.69
CA GLY A 7 -7.04 3.85 14.02
C GLY A 7 -5.79 4.65 14.37
N LYS A 8 -5.14 4.31 15.48
CA LYS A 8 -3.91 4.99 15.91
C LYS A 8 -2.70 4.33 15.29
N LEU A 9 -1.78 5.14 14.76
CA LEU A 9 -0.49 4.64 14.28
C LEU A 9 0.42 4.39 15.48
N ILE A 10 0.73 3.13 15.78
CA ILE A 10 1.47 2.76 16.99
C ILE A 10 2.92 2.36 16.70
N GLU A 11 3.22 1.89 15.49
CA GLU A 11 4.59 1.53 15.09
C GLU A 11 4.89 1.94 13.64
N LYS A 12 6.16 2.27 13.39
CA LYS A 12 6.73 2.61 12.07
C LYS A 12 8.07 1.88 11.90
N ASN A 13 8.13 0.92 10.99
CA ASN A 13 9.34 0.17 10.63
C ASN A 13 9.37 -0.10 9.11
N PRO A 14 9.83 0.85 8.27
CA PRO A 14 9.64 0.80 6.83
C PRO A 14 10.06 -0.55 6.22
N PRO A 15 9.24 -1.14 5.31
CA PRO A 15 7.98 -0.61 4.79
C PRO A 15 6.75 -0.91 5.67
N GLN A 16 6.93 -1.58 6.81
CA GLN A 16 5.84 -2.03 7.68
C GLN A 16 5.41 -0.93 8.67
N ILE A 17 4.12 -0.92 8.99
CA ILE A 17 3.53 -0.12 10.07
C ILE A 17 2.52 -0.95 10.86
N VAL A 18 2.18 -0.49 12.06
CA VAL A 18 1.10 -1.08 12.86
C VAL A 18 0.05 -0.03 13.21
N ILE A 19 -1.21 -0.36 12.93
CA ILE A 19 -2.38 0.45 13.26
C ILE A 19 -3.18 -0.24 14.36
N ASP A 20 -3.34 0.40 15.50
CA ASP A 20 -4.29 -0.01 16.53
C ASP A 20 -5.70 0.42 16.12
N VAL A 21 -6.57 -0.56 15.90
CA VAL A 21 -8.01 -0.35 15.68
C VAL A 21 -8.77 -0.95 16.85
N ASN A 22 -9.06 -0.13 17.87
CA ASN A 22 -9.80 -0.50 19.07
C ASN A 22 -9.18 -1.69 19.83
N GLY A 23 -7.85 -1.69 19.98
CA GLY A 23 -7.10 -2.73 20.70
C GLY A 23 -6.64 -3.90 19.85
N VAL A 24 -6.90 -3.89 18.54
CA VAL A 24 -6.38 -4.88 17.58
C VAL A 24 -5.31 -4.21 16.72
N GLY A 25 -4.07 -4.71 16.82
CA GLY A 25 -2.95 -4.26 15.98
C GLY A 25 -2.99 -4.91 14.60
N TYR A 26 -3.12 -4.09 13.56
CA TYR A 26 -3.00 -4.53 12.17
C TYR A 26 -1.64 -4.13 11.62
N GLU A 27 -0.82 -5.13 11.29
CA GLU A 27 0.38 -4.94 10.50
C GLU A 27 0.01 -4.69 9.03
N ALA A 28 0.59 -3.65 8.43
CA ALA A 28 0.44 -3.37 7.01
C ALA A 28 1.77 -2.93 6.39
N ASP A 29 2.08 -3.48 5.22
CA ASP A 29 3.16 -2.98 4.36
C ASP A 29 2.63 -1.79 3.53
N VAL A 30 3.35 -0.68 3.54
CA VAL A 30 2.98 0.53 2.78
C VAL A 30 4.07 0.90 1.78
N SER A 31 3.71 1.62 0.71
CA SER A 31 4.70 2.19 -0.21
C SER A 31 5.53 3.26 0.52
N MET A 32 6.73 3.57 0.03
CA MET A 32 7.51 4.67 0.60
C MET A 32 6.80 6.02 0.47
N GLN A 33 6.01 6.22 -0.58
CA GLN A 33 5.19 7.42 -0.76
C GLN A 33 4.12 7.57 0.32
N THR A 34 3.41 6.48 0.62
CA THR A 34 2.47 6.45 1.75
C THR A 34 3.22 6.67 3.06
N PHE A 35 4.34 5.98 3.25
CA PHE A 35 5.13 6.01 4.49
C PHE A 35 5.55 7.43 4.88
N TYR A 36 6.07 8.21 3.92
CA TYR A 36 6.51 9.58 4.17
C TYR A 36 5.38 10.53 4.54
N ASN A 37 4.14 10.23 4.14
CA ASN A 37 2.96 11.03 4.45
C ASN A 37 2.23 10.59 5.73
N LEU A 38 2.74 9.57 6.43
CA LEU A 38 2.11 9.08 7.66
C LEU A 38 2.24 10.09 8.80
N PRO A 39 1.17 10.23 9.63
CA PRO A 39 1.18 11.11 10.80
C PRO A 39 2.18 10.63 11.86
N ALA A 40 2.35 11.38 12.95
CA ALA A 40 3.23 10.97 14.04
C ALA A 40 2.72 9.70 14.76
N LEU A 41 3.59 9.02 15.51
CA LEU A 41 3.15 7.91 16.37
C LEU A 41 2.16 8.42 17.42
N GLY A 42 1.12 7.63 17.68
CA GLY A 42 0.00 7.96 18.57
C GLY A 42 -1.14 8.73 17.90
N GLU A 43 -0.94 9.27 16.71
CA GLU A 43 -1.97 9.99 15.96
C GLU A 43 -2.88 9.07 15.15
N THR A 44 -4.06 9.59 14.78
CA THR A 44 -5.02 8.83 13.97
C THR A 44 -4.59 8.82 12.51
N VAL A 45 -4.60 7.64 11.90
CA VAL A 45 -4.35 7.43 10.48
C VAL A 45 -5.53 6.68 9.85
N GLN A 46 -5.81 7.00 8.59
CA GLN A 46 -6.72 6.23 7.75
C GLN A 46 -5.97 5.76 6.52
N LEU A 47 -6.05 4.46 6.22
CA LEU A 47 -5.44 3.87 5.03
C LEU A 47 -6.44 3.04 4.24
N TYR A 48 -6.36 3.16 2.92
CA TYR A 48 -6.97 2.21 2.02
C TYR A 48 -6.14 0.94 2.04
N THR A 49 -6.81 -0.22 2.11
CA THR A 49 -6.09 -1.48 2.23
C THR A 49 -6.44 -2.47 1.14
N GLN A 50 -5.48 -3.35 0.86
CA GLN A 50 -5.63 -4.53 0.03
C GLN A 50 -5.10 -5.74 0.81
N LEU A 51 -6.02 -6.63 1.19
CA LEU A 51 -5.67 -7.94 1.77
C LEU A 51 -5.29 -8.90 0.65
N VAL A 52 -4.12 -9.52 0.78
CA VAL A 52 -3.63 -10.61 -0.08
C VAL A 52 -3.55 -11.87 0.76
N VAL A 53 -4.34 -12.87 0.40
CA VAL A 53 -4.38 -14.18 1.05
C VAL A 53 -3.54 -15.15 0.24
N ARG A 54 -2.57 -15.78 0.89
CA ARG A 54 -1.78 -16.89 0.38
C ARG A 54 -2.07 -18.13 1.22
N GLU A 55 -1.51 -19.26 0.83
CA GLU A 55 -1.66 -20.52 1.57
C GLU A 55 -1.06 -20.44 2.99
N ASP A 56 0.00 -19.66 3.16
CA ASP A 56 0.81 -19.56 4.38
C ASP A 56 0.69 -18.21 5.12
N ALA A 57 0.02 -17.22 4.52
CA ALA A 57 0.04 -15.86 5.04
C ALA A 57 -1.19 -15.01 4.65
N HIS A 58 -1.55 -14.11 5.57
CA HIS A 58 -2.45 -12.99 5.31
C HIS A 58 -1.64 -11.70 5.33
N LEU A 59 -1.44 -11.10 4.16
CA LEU A 59 -0.64 -9.89 4.00
C LEU A 59 -1.57 -8.70 3.76
N LEU A 60 -1.40 -7.64 4.54
CA LEU A 60 -2.15 -6.41 4.36
C LEU A 60 -1.25 -5.35 3.75
N PHE A 61 -1.68 -4.75 2.64
CA PHE A 61 -1.02 -3.62 2.02
C PHE A 61 -1.83 -2.36 2.24
N GLY A 62 -1.19 -1.27 2.66
CA GLY A 62 -1.82 0.02 2.96
C GLY A 62 -1.39 1.13 2.00
N PHE A 63 -2.33 2.02 1.69
CA PHE A 63 -2.17 3.11 0.73
C PHE A 63 -2.85 4.39 1.25
N ALA A 64 -2.20 5.54 1.03
CA ALA A 64 -2.72 6.84 1.45
C ALA A 64 -3.99 7.22 0.67
N THR A 65 -4.06 6.84 -0.61
CA THR A 65 -5.18 7.19 -1.49
C THR A 65 -5.85 5.96 -2.12
N ALA A 66 -7.08 6.16 -2.60
CA ALA A 66 -7.82 5.13 -3.31
C ALA A 66 -7.17 4.78 -4.67
N ASP A 67 -6.61 5.78 -5.34
CA ASP A 67 -5.96 5.65 -6.65
C ASP A 67 -4.68 4.85 -6.56
N GLU A 68 -3.85 5.11 -5.54
CA GLU A 68 -2.64 4.33 -5.28
C GLU A 68 -2.96 2.84 -5.09
N ARG A 69 -4.01 2.52 -4.31
CA ARG A 69 -4.51 1.15 -4.17
C ARG A 69 -5.04 0.59 -5.49
N ALA A 70 -5.75 1.40 -6.29
CA ALA A 70 -6.27 0.97 -7.58
C ALA A 70 -5.12 0.58 -8.52
N THR A 71 -4.07 1.39 -8.58
CA THR A 71 -2.85 1.12 -9.34
C THR A 71 -2.17 -0.17 -8.86
N PHE A 72 -2.00 -0.35 -7.55
CA PHE A 72 -1.49 -1.60 -6.98
C PHE A 72 -2.28 -2.83 -7.46
N ARG A 73 -3.62 -2.73 -7.45
CA ARG A 73 -4.49 -3.83 -7.91
C ARG A 73 -4.35 -4.11 -9.39
N GLN A 74 -4.06 -3.12 -10.24
CA GLN A 74 -3.79 -3.37 -11.65
C GLN A 74 -2.42 -4.01 -11.84
N LEU A 75 -1.40 -3.52 -11.14
CA LEU A 75 -0.05 -4.08 -11.18
C LEU A 75 -0.04 -5.57 -10.83
N VAL A 76 -0.74 -5.98 -9.78
CA VAL A 76 -0.79 -7.39 -9.34
C VAL A 76 -1.52 -8.31 -10.35
N LYS A 77 -2.29 -7.78 -11.31
CA LYS A 77 -2.90 -8.58 -12.38
C LYS A 77 -1.94 -8.88 -13.53
N VAL A 78 -0.84 -8.14 -13.63
CA VAL A 78 0.16 -8.35 -14.69
C VAL A 78 0.93 -9.63 -14.39
N SER A 79 1.03 -10.53 -15.38
CA SER A 79 1.76 -11.78 -15.23
C SER A 79 3.21 -11.52 -14.80
N GLY A 80 3.65 -12.18 -13.74
CA GLY A 80 4.98 -12.02 -13.17
C GLY A 80 5.13 -10.88 -12.14
N ILE A 81 4.11 -10.03 -11.94
CA ILE A 81 4.16 -8.97 -10.92
C ILE A 81 3.44 -9.42 -9.65
N GLY A 82 4.21 -9.78 -8.62
CA GLY A 82 3.70 -10.08 -7.30
C GLY A 82 3.42 -8.84 -6.45
N ALA A 83 2.65 -9.00 -5.37
CA ALA A 83 2.29 -7.93 -4.44
C ALA A 83 3.49 -7.10 -3.92
N LYS A 84 4.61 -7.76 -3.53
CA LYS A 84 5.81 -7.06 -3.07
C LYS A 84 6.47 -6.24 -4.19
N THR A 85 6.53 -6.78 -5.40
CA THR A 85 7.05 -6.07 -6.59
C THR A 85 6.18 -4.87 -6.91
N ALA A 86 4.85 -5.02 -6.91
CA ALA A 86 3.92 -3.92 -7.12
C ALA A 86 4.10 -2.79 -6.09
N LEU A 87 4.30 -3.14 -4.81
CA LEU A 87 4.59 -2.15 -3.76
C LEU A 87 5.93 -1.44 -3.98
N GLY A 88 6.94 -2.18 -4.45
CA GLY A 88 8.25 -1.62 -4.83
C GLY A 88 8.17 -0.61 -5.97
N ILE A 89 7.38 -0.92 -7.01
CA ILE A 89 7.11 0.01 -8.12
C ILE A 89 6.48 1.32 -7.59
N LEU A 90 5.44 1.21 -6.76
CA LEU A 90 4.78 2.37 -6.15
C LEU A 90 5.65 3.12 -5.12
N SER A 91 6.74 2.51 -4.66
CA SER A 91 7.72 3.19 -3.82
C SER A 91 8.74 4.00 -4.63
N ALA A 92 8.95 3.63 -5.90
CA ALA A 92 9.88 4.31 -6.81
C ALA A 92 9.20 5.41 -7.64
N MET A 93 7.91 5.28 -7.94
CA MET A 93 7.15 6.23 -8.73
C MET A 93 5.69 6.29 -8.28
N SER A 94 5.08 7.46 -8.43
CA SER A 94 3.64 7.66 -8.16
C SER A 94 2.75 6.97 -9.18
N ALA A 95 1.48 6.80 -8.83
CA ALA A 95 0.47 6.28 -9.75
C ALA A 95 0.39 7.09 -11.05
N ASP A 96 0.50 8.42 -10.97
CA ASP A 96 0.47 9.31 -12.12
C ASP A 96 1.72 9.19 -12.99
N GLU A 97 2.91 9.09 -12.37
CA GLU A 97 4.16 8.88 -13.10
C GLU A 97 4.18 7.53 -13.81
N LEU A 98 3.68 6.47 -13.15
CA LEU A 98 3.54 5.16 -13.76
C LEU A 98 2.58 5.20 -14.95
N ALA A 99 1.42 5.86 -14.80
CA ALA A 99 0.45 5.99 -15.89
C ALA A 99 1.04 6.73 -17.09
N ARG A 100 1.84 7.77 -16.85
CA ARG A 100 2.56 8.49 -17.92
C ARG A 100 3.63 7.63 -18.57
N ALA A 101 4.46 6.94 -17.78
CA ALA A 101 5.51 6.08 -18.30
C ALA A 101 4.94 4.97 -19.22
N VAL A 102 3.82 4.35 -18.83
CA VAL A 102 3.12 3.37 -19.67
C VAL A 102 2.57 4.00 -20.94
N ALA A 103 1.98 5.19 -20.87
CA ALA A 103 1.44 5.89 -22.04
C ALA A 103 2.55 6.36 -23.02
N ASP A 104 3.71 6.76 -22.51
CA ASP A 104 4.85 7.23 -23.31
C ASP A 104 5.60 6.07 -23.98
N GLU A 105 5.64 4.88 -23.36
CA GLU A 105 6.24 3.67 -23.95
C GLU A 105 5.34 2.99 -25.01
N ASP A 106 4.04 3.31 -25.07
CA ASP A 106 3.10 2.83 -26.10
C ASP A 106 3.18 3.64 -27.43
N ILE A 107 4.14 4.58 -27.55
CA ILE A 107 4.39 5.41 -28.74
C ILE A 107 5.75 5.07 -29.41
N LYS A 108 6.33 3.89 -29.16
CA LYS A 108 7.53 3.43 -29.88
C LYS A 108 7.45 2.01 -30.43
#